data_AF-A0A4S2LA54-F1
#
_entry.id   AF-A0A4S2LA54-F1
#
_cell.length_a   1.000
_cell.length_b   1.000
_cell.length_c   1.000
_cell.angle_alpha   90.00
_cell.angle_beta   90.00
_cell.angle_gamma   90.00
#
_symmetry.space_group_name_H-M   'P 1'
#
loop_
_entity.id
_entity.type
_entity.pdbx_description
1 polymer ?
#
loop_
_entity_poly.entity_id
_entity_poly.type
_entity_poly.pdbx_seq_one_letter_code
_entity_poly.pdbx_strand_id
1 'polypeptide(L)'
;MEVTTEGMTPIYGSMTVISEQGSALMKTHGCLMVLAWVLCASIGVILARYYKELWPNSGLLGERVWFQSHRILQSSCVILTCIAVILAFIYCEGYSRVSTFPHYVHPILGLIVFCLALLNPLITFCRCKVDHPDRPWFNWIHFFIGTFAHVLSVPTMMLGLRMPAAGFQLQFLNYPLWILIFFVIFQFCIELILEIHGCMYHNRNKNKRREYMRELTQYHAGVRTALGPRSKPPEPEPSLSELLQSTTFDLIDANVNHTTSGRGRLNAVRVGNCSQNPCTLYKNEDTLIEVNFTTYRTVSEGSVHTCFHRHGLRPQCHRNGRRSLCTGIVGGCPLQSNVQYTYRYPHKFGFTVSVIHFVFQMPVFFTLSFAHMSF
;
A
#
# COMPACT_ATOMS: atom_id res chain seq x y z
N MET A 1 -43.97 -39.64 -62.68
CA MET A 1 -44.29 -40.12 -61.32
C MET A 1 -43.60 -39.14 -60.38
N GLU A 2 -44.38 -38.21 -59.87
CA GLU A 2 -43.97 -37.09 -59.04
C GLU A 2 -43.77 -37.62 -57.62
N VAL A 3 -42.55 -37.57 -57.10
CA VAL A 3 -42.26 -37.97 -55.71
C VAL A 3 -42.18 -36.70 -54.88
N THR A 4 -43.23 -36.53 -54.08
CA THR A 4 -43.49 -35.44 -53.14
C THR A 4 -42.37 -35.30 -52.10
N THR A 5 -41.84 -34.07 -51.99
CA THR A 5 -41.02 -33.62 -50.85
C THR A 5 -41.94 -33.25 -49.68
N GLU A 6 -42.11 -34.14 -48.71
CA GLU A 6 -42.65 -33.78 -47.40
C GLU A 6 -41.86 -34.47 -46.29
N GLY A 7 -41.46 -33.69 -45.28
CA GLY A 7 -40.99 -34.21 -43.99
C GLY A 7 -39.56 -33.89 -43.58
N MET A 8 -39.10 -32.63 -43.71
CA MET A 8 -37.92 -32.18 -42.94
C MET A 8 -38.38 -31.54 -41.62
N THR A 9 -38.56 -32.38 -40.61
CA THR A 9 -38.49 -31.92 -39.21
C THR A 9 -37.02 -31.80 -38.82
N PRO A 10 -36.51 -30.63 -38.38
CA PRO A 10 -35.13 -30.52 -37.94
C PRO A 10 -35.02 -31.08 -36.51
N ILE A 11 -34.81 -32.39 -36.41
CA ILE A 11 -34.29 -33.01 -35.19
C ILE A 11 -32.82 -33.30 -35.45
N TYR A 12 -31.95 -32.29 -35.31
CA TYR A 12 -30.54 -32.46 -34.97
C TYR A 12 -29.97 -31.09 -34.60
N GLY A 13 -29.84 -30.84 -33.29
CA GLY A 13 -28.87 -29.87 -32.79
C GLY A 13 -27.49 -30.33 -33.25
N SER A 14 -26.94 -29.59 -34.20
CA SER A 14 -25.70 -29.82 -34.93
C SER A 14 -24.50 -30.20 -34.04
N MET A 15 -24.23 -31.50 -33.93
CA MET A 15 -22.97 -32.03 -33.40
C MET A 15 -22.45 -33.17 -34.28
N THR A 16 -22.18 -32.92 -35.56
CA THR A 16 -21.40 -33.87 -36.40
C THR A 16 -20.59 -33.24 -37.53
N VAL A 17 -20.58 -31.92 -37.72
CA VAL A 17 -19.60 -31.29 -38.63
C VAL A 17 -18.51 -30.65 -37.78
N ILE A 18 -17.32 -31.26 -37.74
CA ILE A 18 -16.11 -30.55 -37.35
C ILE A 18 -15.95 -29.44 -38.39
N SER A 19 -16.46 -28.25 -38.09
CA SER A 19 -16.17 -27.06 -38.87
C SER A 19 -14.65 -26.88 -38.84
N GLU A 20 -13.99 -26.87 -40.00
CA GLU A 20 -12.55 -26.51 -40.09
C GLU A 20 -12.25 -25.22 -39.31
N GLN A 21 -13.23 -24.32 -39.30
CA GLN A 21 -13.14 -22.98 -38.73
C GLN A 21 -13.54 -22.91 -37.24
N GLY A 22 -14.08 -23.96 -36.61
CA GLY A 22 -14.60 -23.89 -35.22
C GLY A 22 -15.74 -22.88 -35.03
N SER A 23 -16.25 -22.73 -33.80
CA SER A 23 -17.27 -21.73 -33.48
C SER A 23 -16.62 -20.38 -33.17
N ALA A 24 -17.05 -19.31 -33.84
CA ALA A 24 -16.56 -17.96 -33.57
C ALA A 24 -16.74 -17.57 -32.08
N LEU A 25 -17.89 -17.91 -31.49
CA LEU A 25 -18.14 -17.70 -30.05
C LEU A 25 -17.11 -18.42 -29.17
N MET A 26 -16.76 -19.66 -29.51
CA MET A 26 -15.81 -20.45 -28.70
C MET A 26 -14.36 -20.04 -28.93
N LYS A 27 -14.03 -19.54 -30.13
CA LYS A 27 -12.76 -18.87 -30.38
C LYS A 27 -12.64 -17.59 -29.55
N THR A 28 -13.67 -16.75 -29.51
CA THR A 28 -13.71 -15.57 -28.65
C THR A 28 -13.60 -15.94 -27.17
N HIS A 29 -14.32 -16.96 -26.70
CA HIS A 29 -14.17 -17.51 -25.35
C HIS A 29 -12.71 -17.87 -25.06
N GLY A 30 -12.06 -18.64 -25.94
CA GLY A 30 -10.65 -19.01 -25.79
C GLY A 30 -9.70 -17.81 -25.73
N CYS A 31 -9.88 -16.83 -26.63
CA CYS A 31 -9.08 -15.60 -26.64
C CYS A 31 -9.22 -14.81 -25.33
N LEU A 32 -10.45 -14.66 -24.83
CA LEU A 32 -10.72 -13.98 -23.56
C LEU A 32 -10.09 -14.71 -22.38
N MET A 33 -10.12 -16.04 -22.36
CA MET A 33 -9.47 -16.85 -21.32
C MET A 33 -7.94 -16.70 -21.35
N VAL A 34 -7.33 -16.67 -22.54
CA VAL A 34 -5.89 -16.39 -22.66
C VAL A 34 -5.57 -14.99 -22.14
N LEU A 35 -6.31 -13.95 -22.56
CA LEU A 35 -6.10 -12.59 -22.06
C LEU A 35 -6.29 -12.50 -20.54
N ALA A 36 -7.29 -13.17 -19.99
CA ALA A 36 -7.55 -13.17 -18.56
C ALA A 36 -6.42 -13.83 -17.76
N TRP A 37 -6.03 -15.06 -18.10
CA TRP A 37 -5.18 -15.89 -17.25
C TRP A 37 -3.69 -15.79 -17.62
N VAL A 38 -3.37 -15.82 -18.91
CA VAL A 38 -1.99 -15.76 -19.41
C VAL A 38 -1.43 -14.34 -19.29
N LEU A 39 -2.24 -13.32 -19.59
CA LEU A 39 -1.78 -11.92 -19.50
C LEU A 39 -2.13 -11.28 -18.15
N CYS A 40 -3.42 -11.04 -17.87
CA CYS A 40 -3.81 -10.25 -16.71
C CYS A 40 -3.44 -10.91 -15.38
N ALA A 41 -3.78 -12.18 -15.18
CA ALA A 41 -3.53 -12.87 -13.91
C ALA A 41 -2.03 -13.07 -13.66
N SER A 42 -1.26 -13.49 -14.67
CA SER A 42 0.19 -13.70 -14.55
C SER A 42 0.94 -12.40 -14.18
N ILE A 43 0.65 -11.29 -14.88
CA ILE A 43 1.24 -9.98 -14.55
C ILE A 43 0.78 -9.53 -13.15
N GLY A 44 -0.50 -9.71 -12.83
CA GLY A 44 -1.06 -9.35 -11.53
C GLY A 44 -0.39 -10.09 -10.36
N VAL A 45 -0.07 -11.37 -10.52
CA VAL A 45 0.64 -12.18 -9.52
C VAL A 45 2.09 -11.72 -9.37
N ILE A 46 2.82 -11.49 -10.47
CA ILE A 46 4.19 -11.00 -10.44
C ILE A 46 4.27 -9.65 -9.70
N LEU A 47 3.39 -8.70 -10.05
CA LEU A 47 3.35 -7.38 -9.42
C LEU A 47 3.10 -7.46 -7.91
N ALA A 48 2.15 -8.30 -7.50
CA ALA A 48 1.82 -8.46 -6.09
C ALA A 48 2.90 -9.21 -5.31
N ARG A 49 3.76 -10.01 -5.93
CA ARG A 49 4.84 -10.74 -5.23
C ARG A 49 6.13 -9.92 -5.15
N TYR A 50 6.60 -9.40 -6.28
CA TYR A 50 7.98 -8.91 -6.39
C TYR A 50 8.09 -7.37 -6.42
N TYR A 51 7.01 -6.67 -6.74
CA TYR A 51 7.04 -5.24 -7.00
C TYR A 51 6.43 -4.38 -5.88
N LYS A 52 6.15 -4.97 -4.72
CA LYS A 52 5.57 -4.24 -3.57
C LYS A 52 6.45 -3.07 -3.11
N GLU A 53 7.75 -3.20 -3.27
CA GLU A 53 8.76 -2.25 -2.78
C GLU A 53 9.29 -1.28 -3.86
N LEU A 54 8.88 -1.45 -5.12
CA LEU A 54 9.42 -0.65 -6.24
C LEU A 54 8.86 0.78 -6.29
N TRP A 55 7.61 0.98 -5.85
CA TRP A 55 6.91 2.29 -5.89
C TRP A 55 6.31 2.68 -4.54
N PRO A 56 7.16 3.10 -3.61
CA PRO A 56 6.77 3.38 -2.24
C PRO A 56 6.26 4.81 -2.01
N ASN A 57 6.79 5.78 -2.77
CA ASN A 57 6.47 7.20 -2.69
C ASN A 57 5.53 7.63 -3.84
N SER A 58 5.04 6.66 -4.62
CA SER A 58 4.10 6.88 -5.70
C SER A 58 2.78 6.21 -5.35
N GLY A 59 1.72 7.02 -5.30
CA GLY A 59 0.35 6.53 -5.23
C GLY A 59 -0.28 6.60 -6.62
N LEU A 60 -0.99 5.55 -7.02
CA LEU A 60 -1.93 5.63 -8.12
C LEU A 60 -3.32 5.71 -7.50
N LEU A 61 -4.12 6.73 -7.82
CA LEU A 61 -5.48 6.88 -7.26
C LEU A 61 -5.55 6.75 -5.72
N GLY A 62 -4.58 7.35 -5.01
CA GLY A 62 -4.56 7.41 -3.54
C GLY A 62 -4.06 6.15 -2.81
N GLU A 63 -3.53 5.15 -3.52
CA GLU A 63 -3.06 3.89 -2.93
C GLU A 63 -1.77 3.43 -3.63
N ARG A 64 -1.01 2.51 -3.02
CA ARG A 64 0.29 2.05 -3.57
C ARG A 64 0.14 1.52 -5.00
N VAL A 65 1.04 1.91 -5.91
CA VAL A 65 0.97 1.53 -7.35
C VAL A 65 0.79 0.04 -7.53
N TRP A 66 1.61 -0.79 -6.86
CA TRP A 66 1.53 -2.24 -6.99
C TRP A 66 0.14 -2.79 -6.63
N PHE A 67 -0.50 -2.22 -5.61
CA PHE A 67 -1.78 -2.69 -5.10
C PHE A 67 -2.91 -2.31 -6.06
N GLN A 68 -2.86 -1.11 -6.64
CA GLN A 68 -3.86 -0.69 -7.62
C GLN A 68 -3.68 -1.39 -8.96
N SER A 69 -2.45 -1.53 -9.43
CA SER A 69 -2.17 -2.30 -10.65
C SER A 69 -2.61 -3.76 -10.51
N HIS A 70 -2.34 -4.40 -9.36
CA HIS A 70 -2.84 -5.74 -9.07
C HIS A 70 -4.37 -5.78 -9.09
N ARG A 71 -5.04 -4.83 -8.43
CA ARG A 71 -6.51 -4.75 -8.42
C ARG A 71 -7.09 -4.60 -9.82
N ILE A 72 -6.54 -3.70 -10.63
CA ILE A 72 -7.01 -3.46 -12.00
C ILE A 72 -6.84 -4.74 -12.83
N LEU A 73 -5.65 -5.35 -12.81
CA LEU A 73 -5.38 -6.56 -13.58
C LEU A 73 -6.24 -7.75 -13.14
N GLN A 74 -6.41 -7.98 -11.83
CA GLN A 74 -7.24 -9.07 -11.34
C GLN A 74 -8.74 -8.80 -11.58
N SER A 75 -9.19 -7.54 -11.50
CA SER A 75 -10.57 -7.18 -11.86
C SER A 75 -10.82 -7.43 -13.34
N SER A 76 -9.88 -7.04 -14.21
CA SER A 76 -9.94 -7.35 -15.65
C SER A 76 -9.98 -8.86 -15.90
N CYS A 77 -9.14 -9.65 -15.20
CA CYS A 77 -9.18 -11.11 -15.29
C CYS A 77 -10.56 -11.68 -14.96
N VAL A 78 -11.18 -11.23 -13.86
CA VAL A 78 -12.52 -11.68 -13.45
C VAL A 78 -13.58 -11.28 -14.48
N ILE A 79 -13.57 -10.03 -14.95
CA ILE A 79 -14.54 -9.54 -15.94
C ILE A 79 -14.43 -10.32 -17.26
N LEU A 80 -13.21 -10.49 -17.78
CA LEU A 80 -12.97 -11.27 -19.00
C LEU A 80 -13.42 -12.73 -18.82
N THR A 81 -13.15 -13.34 -17.65
CA THR A 81 -13.60 -14.69 -17.33
C THR A 81 -15.12 -14.78 -17.29
N CYS A 82 -15.82 -13.81 -16.67
CA CYS A 82 -17.28 -13.76 -16.65
C CYS A 82 -17.86 -13.71 -18.07
N ILE A 83 -17.36 -12.80 -18.91
CA ILE A 83 -17.81 -12.66 -20.30
C ILE A 83 -17.56 -13.98 -21.05
N ALA A 84 -16.35 -14.55 -20.93
CA ALA A 84 -16.01 -15.80 -21.59
C ALA A 84 -16.92 -16.96 -21.17
N VAL A 85 -17.21 -17.11 -19.86
CA VAL A 85 -18.13 -18.14 -19.37
C VAL A 85 -19.54 -17.91 -19.91
N ILE A 86 -20.04 -16.67 -19.92
CA ILE A 86 -21.35 -16.35 -20.51
C ILE A 86 -21.40 -16.77 -21.99
N LEU A 87 -20.36 -16.49 -22.78
CA LEU A 87 -20.28 -16.95 -24.18
C LEU A 87 -20.35 -18.48 -24.29
N ALA A 88 -19.69 -19.22 -23.39
CA ALA A 88 -19.73 -20.68 -23.34
C ALA A 88 -21.14 -21.21 -23.01
N PHE A 89 -21.85 -20.59 -22.07
CA PHE A 89 -23.24 -20.95 -21.74
C PHE A 89 -24.21 -20.63 -22.87
N ILE A 90 -24.03 -19.49 -23.56
CA ILE A 90 -24.84 -19.14 -24.74
C ILE A 90 -24.63 -20.18 -25.84
N TYR A 91 -23.38 -20.54 -26.14
CA TYR A 91 -23.06 -21.53 -27.17
C TYR A 91 -23.60 -22.93 -26.85
N CYS A 92 -23.56 -23.33 -25.57
CA CYS A 92 -24.06 -24.64 -25.13
C CYS A 92 -25.57 -24.66 -24.87
N GLU A 93 -26.27 -23.52 -24.99
CA GLU A 93 -27.66 -23.34 -24.55
C GLU A 93 -27.89 -23.80 -23.09
N GLY A 94 -26.91 -23.53 -22.22
CA GLY A 94 -26.87 -23.99 -20.84
C GLY A 94 -25.53 -24.63 -20.45
N TYR A 95 -25.57 -25.58 -19.52
CA TYR A 95 -24.37 -26.34 -19.15
C TYR A 95 -24.00 -27.34 -20.24
N SER A 96 -22.69 -27.49 -20.49
CA SER A 96 -22.17 -28.41 -21.50
C SER A 96 -22.63 -29.85 -21.24
N ARG A 97 -23.20 -30.49 -22.27
CA ARG A 97 -23.70 -31.88 -22.21
C ARG A 97 -22.66 -32.90 -22.71
N VAL A 98 -21.42 -32.47 -22.93
CA VAL A 98 -20.36 -33.38 -23.38
C VAL A 98 -20.04 -34.40 -22.28
N SER A 99 -20.07 -35.69 -22.61
CA SER A 99 -19.81 -36.79 -21.67
C SER A 99 -18.54 -37.58 -22.00
N THR A 100 -17.95 -37.36 -23.17
CA THR A 100 -16.74 -38.08 -23.62
C THR A 100 -15.50 -37.61 -22.86
N PHE A 101 -14.71 -38.54 -22.33
CA PHE A 101 -13.39 -38.24 -21.76
C PHE A 101 -12.38 -37.89 -22.87
N PRO A 102 -11.51 -36.87 -22.71
CA PRO A 102 -11.35 -35.98 -21.56
C PRO A 102 -12.19 -34.68 -21.63
N HIS A 103 -13.06 -34.54 -22.63
CA HIS A 103 -13.78 -33.29 -22.92
C HIS A 103 -14.72 -32.81 -21.81
N TYR A 104 -15.38 -33.71 -21.08
CA TYR A 104 -16.26 -33.33 -19.97
C TYR A 104 -15.51 -32.71 -18.77
N VAL A 105 -14.19 -32.91 -18.67
CA VAL A 105 -13.38 -32.38 -17.58
C VAL A 105 -13.21 -30.86 -17.70
N HIS A 106 -13.12 -30.33 -18.93
CA HIS A 106 -12.94 -28.90 -19.19
C HIS A 106 -14.04 -28.02 -18.55
N PRO A 107 -15.35 -28.23 -18.80
CA PRO A 107 -16.40 -27.40 -18.21
C PRO A 107 -16.50 -27.55 -16.67
N ILE A 108 -16.13 -28.71 -16.11
CA ILE A 108 -16.07 -28.92 -14.65
C ILE A 108 -14.95 -28.06 -14.05
N LEU A 109 -13.71 -28.20 -14.56
CA LEU A 109 -12.58 -27.41 -14.08
C LEU A 109 -12.79 -25.92 -14.34
N GLY A 110 -13.37 -25.56 -15.48
CA GLY A 110 -13.71 -24.18 -15.83
C GLY A 110 -14.66 -23.53 -14.82
N LEU A 111 -15.70 -24.25 -14.38
CA LEU A 111 -16.59 -23.75 -13.32
C LEU A 111 -15.90 -23.64 -11.97
N ILE A 112 -15.03 -24.60 -11.61
CA ILE A 112 -14.24 -24.50 -10.36
C ILE A 112 -13.35 -23.26 -10.39
N VAL A 113 -12.60 -23.05 -11.49
CA VAL A 113 -11.75 -21.87 -11.69
C VAL A 113 -12.58 -20.58 -11.64
N PHE A 114 -13.74 -20.56 -12.29
CA PHE A 114 -14.65 -19.41 -12.27
C PHE A 114 -15.15 -19.07 -10.86
N CYS A 115 -15.60 -20.08 -10.09
CA CYS A 115 -16.02 -19.90 -8.71
C CYS A 115 -14.89 -19.36 -7.83
N LEU A 116 -13.67 -19.90 -7.97
CA LEU A 116 -12.51 -19.41 -7.23
C LEU A 116 -12.13 -17.97 -7.64
N ALA A 117 -12.22 -17.64 -8.92
CA ALA A 117 -11.95 -16.31 -9.45
C ALA A 117 -12.93 -15.26 -8.92
N LEU A 118 -14.20 -15.63 -8.68
CA LEU A 118 -15.20 -14.75 -8.03
C LEU A 118 -15.04 -14.71 -6.51
N LEU A 119 -14.72 -15.85 -5.88
CA LEU A 119 -14.55 -15.94 -4.44
C LEU A 119 -13.39 -15.08 -3.95
N ASN A 120 -12.29 -15.03 -4.71
CA ASN A 120 -11.10 -14.31 -4.30
C ASN A 120 -11.34 -12.79 -4.07
N PRO A 121 -11.95 -12.03 -5.00
CA PRO A 121 -12.32 -10.63 -4.77
C PRO A 121 -13.44 -10.46 -3.74
N LEU A 122 -14.39 -11.40 -3.62
CA LEU A 122 -15.41 -11.36 -2.56
C LEU A 122 -14.78 -11.35 -1.17
N ILE A 123 -13.77 -12.19 -0.96
CA ILE A 123 -12.99 -12.20 0.28
C ILE A 123 -12.27 -10.87 0.48
N THR A 124 -11.76 -10.24 -0.59
CA THR A 124 -11.13 -8.90 -0.49
C THR A 124 -12.10 -7.77 -0.14
N PHE A 125 -13.39 -7.87 -0.44
CA PHE A 125 -14.37 -6.90 0.05
C PHE A 125 -14.54 -6.98 1.57
N CYS A 126 -14.33 -8.16 2.15
CA CYS A 126 -14.30 -8.38 3.61
C CYS A 126 -12.92 -8.09 4.24
N ARG A 127 -12.00 -7.41 3.53
CA ARG A 127 -10.63 -7.15 4.00
C ARG A 127 -10.62 -6.29 5.28
N CYS A 128 -10.02 -6.83 6.34
CA CYS A 128 -9.79 -6.12 7.60
C CYS A 128 -8.75 -4.98 7.45
N LYS A 129 -8.77 -4.01 8.38
CA LYS A 129 -7.73 -2.94 8.48
C LYS A 129 -6.33 -3.54 8.63
N VAL A 130 -5.30 -2.77 8.27
CA VAL A 130 -3.91 -3.24 8.23
C VAL A 130 -3.43 -3.76 9.59
N ASP A 131 -3.88 -3.16 10.69
CA ASP A 131 -3.45 -3.49 12.05
C ASP A 131 -4.36 -4.53 12.76
N HIS A 132 -5.31 -5.15 12.03
CA HIS A 132 -6.24 -6.11 12.62
C HIS A 132 -5.58 -7.49 12.83
N PRO A 133 -5.83 -8.19 13.95
CA PRO A 133 -5.23 -9.51 14.22
C PRO A 133 -5.56 -10.58 13.16
N ASP A 134 -6.70 -10.47 12.49
CA ASP A 134 -7.11 -11.41 11.43
C ASP A 134 -6.47 -11.13 10.06
N ARG A 135 -5.69 -10.05 9.93
CA ARG A 135 -5.06 -9.67 8.65
C ARG A 135 -4.13 -10.75 8.08
N PRO A 136 -3.33 -11.49 8.88
CA PRO A 136 -2.54 -12.61 8.37
C PRO A 136 -3.41 -13.75 7.80
N TRP A 137 -4.52 -14.10 8.45
CA TRP A 137 -5.45 -15.12 7.96
C TRP A 137 -6.08 -14.71 6.63
N PHE A 138 -6.55 -13.47 6.53
CA PHE A 138 -7.03 -12.90 5.28
C PHE A 138 -5.98 -13.01 4.16
N ASN A 139 -4.73 -12.61 4.43
CA ASN A 139 -3.66 -12.65 3.44
C ASN A 139 -3.38 -14.08 2.97
N TRP A 140 -3.36 -15.07 3.87
CA TRP A 140 -3.14 -16.47 3.54
C TRP A 140 -4.29 -17.05 2.72
N ILE A 141 -5.54 -16.80 3.12
CA ILE A 141 -6.72 -17.31 2.42
C ILE A 141 -6.79 -16.72 1.00
N HIS A 142 -6.64 -15.40 0.87
CA HIS A 142 -6.60 -14.72 -0.43
C HIS A 142 -5.47 -15.24 -1.33
N PHE A 143 -4.29 -15.47 -0.74
CA PHE A 143 -3.15 -16.03 -1.44
C PHE A 143 -3.41 -17.45 -1.96
N PHE A 144 -3.93 -18.34 -1.11
CA PHE A 144 -4.17 -19.73 -1.48
C PHE A 144 -5.26 -19.87 -2.53
N ILE A 145 -6.39 -19.18 -2.35
CA ILE A 145 -7.50 -19.24 -3.32
C ILE A 145 -7.06 -18.68 -4.67
N GLY A 146 -6.38 -17.53 -4.68
CA GLY A 146 -5.86 -16.94 -5.92
C GLY A 146 -4.83 -17.83 -6.62
N THR A 147 -3.89 -18.39 -5.86
CA THR A 147 -2.85 -19.29 -6.41
C THR A 147 -3.46 -20.58 -6.95
N PHE A 148 -4.42 -21.17 -6.23
CA PHE A 148 -5.09 -22.40 -6.65
C PHE A 148 -5.90 -22.19 -7.93
N ALA A 149 -6.63 -21.07 -8.05
CA ALA A 149 -7.34 -20.70 -9.27
C ALA A 149 -6.37 -20.55 -10.47
N HIS A 150 -5.25 -19.85 -10.26
CA HIS A 150 -4.23 -19.66 -11.29
C HIS A 150 -3.63 -20.98 -11.78
N VAL A 151 -3.26 -21.89 -10.86
CA VAL A 151 -2.71 -23.21 -11.21
C VAL A 151 -3.74 -24.06 -11.95
N LEU A 152 -5.01 -24.09 -11.51
CA LEU A 152 -6.06 -24.85 -12.18
C LEU A 152 -6.46 -24.29 -13.55
N SER A 153 -6.26 -22.99 -13.80
CA SER A 153 -6.53 -22.38 -15.10
C SER A 153 -5.70 -23.01 -16.24
N VAL A 154 -4.47 -23.46 -15.96
CA VAL A 154 -3.54 -24.03 -16.94
C VAL A 154 -4.07 -25.33 -17.56
N PRO A 155 -4.34 -26.41 -16.78
CA PRO A 155 -4.93 -27.62 -17.35
C PRO A 155 -6.32 -27.38 -17.95
N THR A 156 -7.09 -26.43 -17.40
CA THR A 156 -8.39 -26.03 -17.96
C THR A 156 -8.25 -25.47 -19.37
N MET A 157 -7.29 -24.57 -19.61
CA MET A 157 -7.00 -24.03 -20.94
C MET A 157 -6.46 -25.09 -21.89
N MET A 158 -5.57 -25.98 -21.42
CA MET A 158 -5.04 -27.09 -22.22
C MET A 158 -6.16 -28.00 -22.73
N LEU A 159 -7.11 -28.35 -21.87
CA LEU A 159 -8.28 -29.13 -22.26
C LEU A 159 -9.20 -28.35 -23.20
N GLY A 160 -9.37 -27.03 -22.97
CA GLY A 160 -10.18 -26.15 -23.81
C GLY A 160 -9.68 -26.05 -25.25
N LEU A 161 -8.36 -25.97 -25.45
CA LEU A 161 -7.74 -25.98 -26.78
C LEU A 161 -8.04 -27.27 -27.57
N ARG A 162 -8.24 -28.39 -26.86
CA ARG A 162 -8.55 -29.70 -27.44
C ARG A 162 -10.05 -29.93 -27.66
N MET A 163 -10.91 -28.96 -27.39
CA MET A 163 -12.35 -29.10 -27.61
C MET A 163 -12.70 -29.01 -29.10
N PRO A 164 -13.64 -29.83 -29.63
CA PRO A 164 -14.04 -29.74 -31.03
C PRO A 164 -14.55 -28.37 -31.47
N ALA A 165 -15.21 -27.65 -30.55
CA ALA A 165 -15.74 -26.33 -30.82
C ALA A 165 -14.66 -25.24 -31.03
N ALA A 166 -13.41 -25.49 -30.61
CA ALA A 166 -12.28 -24.60 -30.86
C ALA A 166 -11.85 -24.59 -32.34
N GLY A 167 -12.19 -25.65 -33.09
CA GLY A 167 -11.83 -25.83 -34.49
C GLY A 167 -10.62 -26.74 -34.70
N PHE A 168 -10.49 -27.24 -35.93
CA PHE A 168 -9.53 -28.29 -36.29
C PHE A 168 -8.08 -27.94 -35.94
N GLN A 169 -7.67 -26.70 -36.24
CA GLN A 169 -6.30 -26.24 -35.98
C GLN A 169 -5.93 -26.27 -34.50
N LEU A 170 -6.83 -25.82 -33.61
CA LEU A 170 -6.56 -25.81 -32.18
C LEU A 170 -6.65 -27.21 -31.56
N GLN A 171 -7.57 -28.03 -32.06
CA GLN A 171 -7.81 -29.36 -31.52
C GLN A 171 -6.70 -30.35 -31.86
N PHE A 172 -6.24 -30.38 -33.12
CA PHE A 172 -5.36 -31.45 -33.61
C PHE A 172 -3.90 -31.01 -33.75
N LEU A 173 -3.63 -29.73 -34.02
CA LEU A 173 -2.26 -29.26 -34.13
C LEU A 173 -1.67 -29.07 -32.74
N ASN A 174 -0.44 -29.55 -32.55
CA ASN A 174 0.21 -29.49 -31.25
C ASN A 174 0.84 -28.11 -30.96
N TYR A 175 1.07 -27.28 -31.97
CA TYR A 175 1.79 -26.00 -31.79
C TYR A 175 1.10 -25.01 -30.82
N PRO A 176 -0.23 -24.83 -30.79
CA PRO A 176 -0.86 -23.91 -29.83
C PRO A 176 -0.68 -24.38 -28.39
N LEU A 177 -0.72 -25.70 -28.18
CA LEU A 177 -0.46 -26.32 -26.89
C LEU A 177 1.01 -26.14 -26.49
N TRP A 178 1.96 -26.32 -27.42
CA TRP A 178 3.39 -26.07 -27.16
C TRP A 178 3.67 -24.60 -26.84
N ILE A 179 3.00 -23.66 -27.50
CA ILE A 179 3.10 -22.22 -27.19
C ILE A 179 2.59 -21.96 -25.76
N LEU A 180 1.46 -22.53 -25.38
CA LEU A 180 0.93 -22.39 -24.02
C LEU A 180 1.88 -23.02 -22.97
N ILE A 181 2.41 -24.21 -23.24
CA ILE A 181 3.42 -24.85 -22.37
C ILE A 181 4.66 -23.98 -22.24
N PHE A 182 5.19 -23.47 -23.36
CA PHE A 182 6.34 -22.59 -23.37
C PHE A 182 6.08 -21.34 -22.52
N PHE A 183 4.92 -20.71 -22.65
CA PHE A 183 4.56 -19.56 -21.83
C PHE A 183 4.51 -19.90 -20.34
N VAL A 184 3.92 -21.04 -19.97
CA VAL A 184 3.84 -21.49 -18.56
C VAL A 184 5.24 -21.74 -17.99
N ILE A 185 6.12 -22.38 -18.76
CA ILE A 185 7.53 -22.59 -18.36
C ILE A 185 8.24 -21.25 -18.23
N PHE A 186 8.09 -20.35 -19.21
CA PHE A 186 8.69 -19.02 -19.18
C PHE A 186 8.24 -18.23 -17.95
N GLN A 187 6.94 -18.22 -17.65
CA GLN A 187 6.37 -17.58 -16.47
C GLN A 187 6.97 -18.16 -15.18
N PHE A 188 7.05 -19.50 -15.08
CA PHE A 188 7.66 -20.17 -13.93
C PHE A 188 9.15 -19.82 -13.79
N CYS A 189 9.90 -19.77 -14.89
CA CYS A 189 11.30 -19.35 -14.88
C CYS A 189 11.47 -17.90 -14.42
N ILE A 190 10.61 -16.98 -14.87
CA ILE A 190 10.62 -15.59 -14.41
C ILE A 190 10.35 -15.50 -12.91
N GLU A 191 9.32 -16.19 -12.42
CA GLU A 191 9.02 -16.23 -10.98
C GLU A 191 10.19 -16.81 -10.18
N LEU A 192 10.82 -17.89 -10.65
CA LEU A 192 11.98 -18.49 -10.02
C LEU A 192 13.18 -17.54 -9.99
N ILE A 193 13.48 -16.86 -11.11
CA ILE A 193 14.57 -15.89 -11.19
C ILE A 193 14.33 -14.71 -10.23
N LEU A 194 13.10 -14.18 -10.19
CA LEU A 194 12.75 -13.07 -9.29
C LEU A 194 12.83 -13.49 -7.81
N GLU A 195 12.40 -14.71 -7.47
CA GLU A 195 12.52 -15.25 -6.11
C GLU A 195 13.98 -15.46 -5.71
N ILE A 196 14.81 -16.03 -6.60
CA ILE A 196 16.26 -16.19 -6.37
C ILE A 196 16.91 -14.82 -6.19
N HIS A 197 16.61 -13.86 -7.05
CA HIS A 197 17.14 -12.50 -6.95
C HIS A 197 16.71 -11.83 -5.63
N GLY A 198 15.45 -11.99 -5.23
CA GLY A 198 14.92 -11.53 -3.95
C GLY A 198 15.64 -12.14 -2.75
N CYS A 199 15.86 -13.47 -2.77
CA CYS A 199 16.60 -14.19 -1.74
C CYS A 199 18.06 -13.74 -1.66
N MET A 200 18.74 -13.58 -2.80
CA MET A 200 20.12 -13.09 -2.88
C MET A 200 20.23 -11.66 -2.33
N TYR A 201 19.32 -10.78 -2.73
CA TYR A 201 19.24 -9.41 -2.25
C TYR A 201 19.03 -9.36 -0.72
N HIS A 202 18.09 -10.15 -0.21
CA HIS A 202 17.82 -10.26 1.22
C HIS A 202 19.04 -10.76 2.00
N ASN A 203 19.69 -11.84 1.53
CA ASN A 203 20.86 -12.41 2.20
C ASN A 203 22.06 -11.43 2.19
N ARG A 204 22.27 -10.71 1.08
CA ARG A 204 23.31 -9.67 0.98
C ARG A 204 23.09 -8.55 2.00
N ASN A 205 21.87 -8.03 2.10
CA ASN A 205 21.53 -6.98 3.07
C ASN A 205 21.64 -7.46 4.53
N LYS A 206 21.20 -8.70 4.79
CA LYS A 206 21.36 -9.34 6.11
C LYS A 206 22.83 -9.49 6.51
N ASN A 207 23.71 -9.85 5.57
CA ASN A 207 25.14 -9.96 5.82
C ASN A 207 25.78 -8.59 6.09
N LYS A 208 25.44 -7.55 5.31
CA LYS A 208 25.88 -6.17 5.58
C LYS A 208 25.48 -5.69 6.98
N ARG A 209 24.24 -5.97 7.41
CA ARG A 209 23.78 -5.63 8.77
C ARG A 209 24.54 -6.39 9.86
N ARG A 210 24.81 -7.68 9.65
CA ARG A 210 25.62 -8.48 10.59
C ARG A 210 27.05 -7.95 10.72
N GLU A 211 27.65 -7.54 9.62
CA GLU A 211 28.98 -6.94 9.59
C GLU A 211 29.02 -5.61 10.34
N TYR A 212 28.07 -4.71 10.06
CA TYR A 212 27.91 -3.45 10.80
C TYR A 212 27.76 -3.67 12.31
N MET A 213 26.90 -4.61 12.74
CA MET A 213 26.70 -4.92 14.16
C MET A 213 27.98 -5.46 14.83
N ARG A 214 28.79 -6.23 14.09
CA ARG A 214 30.09 -6.72 14.56
C ARG A 214 31.08 -5.56 14.77
N GLU A 215 31.20 -4.66 13.79
CA GLU A 215 32.06 -3.49 13.89
C GLU A 215 31.63 -2.53 15.00
N LEU A 216 30.32 -2.31 15.17
CA LEU A 216 29.76 -1.47 16.22
C LEU A 216 30.06 -2.04 17.62
N THR A 217 29.96 -3.37 17.77
CA THR A 217 30.30 -4.05 19.03
C THR A 217 31.79 -3.89 19.37
N GLN A 218 32.67 -4.00 18.37
CA GLN A 218 34.11 -3.79 18.56
C GLN A 218 34.44 -2.33 18.90
N TYR A 219 33.77 -1.37 18.27
CA TYR A 219 33.89 0.04 18.60
C TYR A 219 33.52 0.29 20.07
N HIS A 220 32.36 -0.20 20.54
CA HIS A 220 31.95 -0.06 21.93
C HIS A 220 32.91 -0.75 22.91
N ALA A 221 33.48 -1.90 22.56
CA ALA A 221 34.49 -2.57 23.38
C ALA A 221 35.78 -1.73 23.50
N GLY A 222 36.27 -1.18 22.37
CA GLY A 222 37.47 -0.33 22.33
C GLY A 222 37.32 0.96 23.14
N VAL A 223 36.14 1.59 23.08
CA VAL A 223 35.79 2.77 23.89
C VAL A 223 35.82 2.45 25.39
N ARG A 224 35.35 1.26 25.80
CA ARG A 224 35.40 0.84 27.23
C ARG A 224 36.83 0.59 27.72
N THR A 225 37.72 0.09 26.86
CA THR A 225 39.10 -0.26 27.21
C THR A 225 40.12 0.87 27.01
N ALA A 226 39.68 2.08 26.64
CA ALA A 226 40.53 3.26 26.42
C ALA A 226 41.70 3.07 25.41
N LEU A 227 41.59 2.12 24.47
CA LEU A 227 42.60 1.77 23.46
C LEU A 227 42.74 2.80 22.31
N GLY A 228 42.40 4.06 22.54
CA GLY A 228 42.41 5.13 21.52
C GLY A 228 41.18 5.14 20.60
N PRO A 229 40.94 6.22 19.83
CA PRO A 229 39.69 6.41 19.11
C PRO A 229 39.67 5.54 17.84
N ARG A 230 38.87 4.46 17.85
CA ARG A 230 38.37 3.88 16.59
C ARG A 230 37.31 4.82 16.03
N SER A 231 37.33 5.08 14.72
CA SER A 231 36.21 5.74 14.06
C SER A 231 34.95 4.87 14.20
N LYS A 232 33.81 5.48 14.50
CA LYS A 232 32.52 4.77 14.50
C LYS A 232 32.29 4.22 13.08
N PRO A 233 31.96 2.93 12.92
CA PRO A 233 31.70 2.38 11.59
C PRO A 233 30.54 3.15 10.94
N PRO A 234 30.65 3.50 9.65
CA PRO A 234 29.58 4.15 8.93
C PRO A 234 28.35 3.23 8.95
N GLU A 235 27.19 3.81 9.25
CA GLU A 235 25.94 3.06 9.23
C GLU A 235 25.67 2.58 7.80
N PRO A 236 25.30 1.30 7.59
CA PRO A 236 24.98 0.81 6.26
C PRO A 236 23.84 1.65 5.71
N GLU A 237 23.94 2.05 4.44
CA GLU A 237 22.84 2.73 3.77
C GLU A 237 21.54 1.93 4.00
N PRO A 238 20.45 2.58 4.43
CA PRO A 238 19.21 1.89 4.72
C PRO A 238 18.79 1.10 3.48
N SER A 239 18.22 -0.10 3.66
CA SER A 239 17.61 -0.76 2.51
C SER A 239 16.52 0.14 1.94
N LEU A 240 16.24 0.03 0.65
CA LEU A 240 15.13 0.77 0.03
C LEU A 240 13.87 0.62 0.91
N SER A 241 13.52 -0.59 1.35
CA SER A 241 12.44 -0.84 2.32
C SER A 241 12.52 -0.11 3.67
N GLU A 242 13.71 0.15 4.24
CA GLU A 242 13.92 0.89 5.49
C GLU A 242 13.92 2.41 5.29
N LEU A 243 14.53 2.87 4.19
CA LEU A 243 14.41 4.25 3.71
C LEU A 243 12.93 4.59 3.47
N LEU A 244 12.12 3.62 3.06
CA LEU A 244 10.71 3.80 2.74
C LEU A 244 9.77 3.60 3.93
N GLN A 245 10.14 2.77 4.91
CA GLN A 245 9.48 2.78 6.22
C GLN A 245 9.76 4.08 6.98
N SER A 246 10.91 4.70 6.73
CA SER A 246 11.24 6.06 7.19
C SER A 246 10.42 7.11 6.42
N THR A 247 10.31 7.05 5.09
CA THR A 247 9.58 8.06 4.28
C THR A 247 8.06 7.89 4.19
N THR A 248 7.46 6.79 4.67
CA THR A 248 5.99 6.58 4.62
C THR A 248 5.21 7.24 5.76
N PHE A 249 5.89 7.85 6.73
CA PHE A 249 5.22 8.55 7.84
C PHE A 249 5.26 10.07 7.75
N ASP A 250 5.91 10.63 6.72
CA ASP A 250 6.19 12.06 6.64
C ASP A 250 5.62 12.68 5.37
N LEU A 251 4.43 13.26 5.48
CA LEU A 251 3.93 14.30 4.59
C LEU A 251 2.68 14.93 5.22
N ILE A 252 2.83 16.07 5.92
CA ILE A 252 1.72 17.00 6.16
C ILE A 252 2.25 18.45 6.20
N ASP A 253 1.61 19.32 5.44
CA ASP A 253 1.75 20.79 5.45
C ASP A 253 1.28 21.39 6.78
N ALA A 254 2.15 22.07 7.52
CA ALA A 254 1.74 22.87 8.68
C ALA A 254 1.33 24.29 8.27
N ASN A 255 0.05 24.66 8.49
CA ASN A 255 -0.41 26.04 8.38
C ASN A 255 -0.44 26.70 9.77
N VAL A 256 0.35 27.76 9.97
CA VAL A 256 0.52 28.40 11.29
C VAL A 256 -0.49 29.53 11.46
N ASN A 257 -1.56 29.29 12.22
CA ASN A 257 -2.57 30.30 12.56
C ASN A 257 -2.46 30.70 14.05
N HIS A 258 -2.42 32.00 14.34
CA HIS A 258 -2.38 32.52 15.72
C HIS A 258 -3.64 33.34 16.05
N THR A 259 -4.05 33.30 17.31
CA THR A 259 -5.04 34.22 17.89
C THR A 259 -4.46 34.85 19.15
N THR A 260 -4.65 36.16 19.32
CA THR A 260 -4.18 36.91 20.49
C THR A 260 -5.37 37.27 21.36
N SER A 261 -5.29 36.99 22.66
CA SER A 261 -6.19 37.59 23.65
C SER A 261 -5.39 38.06 24.87
N GLY A 262 -5.49 39.35 25.19
CA GLY A 262 -4.87 39.95 26.38
C GLY A 262 -3.92 41.14 26.13
N ARG A 263 -3.15 41.50 27.17
CA ARG A 263 -2.37 42.74 27.29
C ARG A 263 -0.90 42.61 26.80
N GLY A 264 -0.67 41.96 25.67
CA GLY A 264 0.62 41.92 24.98
C GLY A 264 0.43 41.59 23.50
N ARG A 265 1.42 41.87 22.65
CA ARG A 265 1.34 41.62 21.20
C ARG A 265 2.29 40.50 20.79
N LEU A 266 1.75 39.49 20.12
CA LEU A 266 2.54 38.48 19.44
C LEU A 266 3.06 39.08 18.12
N ASN A 267 4.37 39.09 17.94
CA ASN A 267 4.99 39.71 16.77
C ASN A 267 5.27 38.68 15.67
N ALA A 268 5.79 37.50 16.04
CA ALA A 268 6.03 36.40 15.11
C ALA A 268 6.21 35.07 15.86
N VAL A 269 5.96 33.96 15.19
CA VAL A 269 6.32 32.62 15.65
C VAL A 269 7.18 31.97 14.58
N ARG A 270 8.31 31.38 14.98
CA ARG A 270 9.22 30.62 14.12
C ARG A 270 9.41 29.23 14.69
N VAL A 271 9.49 28.25 13.79
CA VAL A 271 9.78 26.86 14.14
C VAL A 271 11.11 26.52 13.47
N GLY A 272 12.05 25.97 14.24
CA GLY A 272 13.49 25.99 14.00
C GLY A 272 14.00 25.28 12.74
N ASN A 273 13.13 24.55 12.03
CA ASN A 273 13.41 23.89 10.75
C ASN A 273 12.42 24.32 9.64
N CYS A 274 11.69 25.41 9.86
CA CYS A 274 10.60 25.89 9.00
C CYS A 274 10.86 27.36 8.63
N SER A 275 11.52 27.59 7.50
CA SER A 275 11.89 28.94 7.03
C SER A 275 10.88 29.53 6.03
N GLN A 276 10.03 28.72 5.42
CA GLN A 276 8.93 29.13 4.53
C GLN A 276 7.70 28.23 4.78
N ASN A 277 6.51 28.83 4.75
CA ASN A 277 5.25 28.08 4.83
C ASN A 277 4.79 27.68 3.41
N PRO A 278 4.31 26.45 3.21
CA PRO A 278 4.15 25.39 4.22
C PRO A 278 5.44 24.59 4.49
N CYS A 279 5.53 23.95 5.65
CA CYS A 279 6.71 23.19 6.07
C CYS A 279 6.37 21.87 6.79
N THR A 280 7.32 20.93 6.76
CA THR A 280 7.19 19.56 7.27
C THR A 280 8.00 19.37 8.55
N LEU A 281 7.41 18.73 9.57
CA LEU A 281 8.07 18.39 10.83
C LEU A 281 8.07 16.87 11.04
N TYR A 282 9.22 16.31 11.41
CA TYR A 282 9.44 14.88 11.55
C TYR A 282 9.26 14.39 12.99
N LYS A 283 8.82 13.14 13.15
CA LYS A 283 8.63 12.51 14.46
C LYS A 283 9.98 12.33 15.20
N ASN A 284 10.01 12.66 16.49
CA ASN A 284 11.18 12.56 17.37
C ASN A 284 12.36 13.49 17.03
N GLU A 285 12.17 14.45 16.12
CA GLU A 285 13.17 15.48 15.84
C GLU A 285 13.12 16.59 16.92
N ASP A 286 14.30 17.04 17.37
CA ASP A 286 14.43 18.16 18.31
C ASP A 286 14.04 19.47 17.60
N THR A 287 12.79 19.90 17.75
CA THR A 287 12.29 21.10 17.10
C THR A 287 12.32 22.28 18.07
N LEU A 288 13.06 23.33 17.71
CA LEU A 288 13.11 24.56 18.51
C LEU A 288 11.97 25.49 18.09
N ILE A 289 11.08 25.86 19.01
CA ILE A 289 10.05 26.86 18.74
C ILE A 289 10.50 28.20 19.32
N GLU A 290 10.54 29.22 18.48
CA GLU A 290 10.86 30.59 18.84
C GLU A 290 9.63 31.48 18.72
N VAL A 291 9.27 32.14 19.82
CA VAL A 291 8.12 33.05 19.84
C VAL A 291 8.57 34.46 20.17
N ASN A 292 8.32 35.38 19.24
CA ASN A 292 8.61 36.80 19.40
C ASN A 292 7.38 37.55 19.87
N PHE A 293 7.49 38.26 20.98
CA PHE A 293 6.38 39.02 21.55
C PHE A 293 6.85 40.32 22.21
N THR A 294 5.91 41.25 22.41
CA THR A 294 6.09 42.50 23.15
C THR A 294 5.06 42.60 24.27
N THR A 295 5.46 43.17 25.40
CA THR A 295 4.58 43.36 26.56
C THR A 295 4.20 44.83 26.67
N TYR A 296 2.97 45.17 27.10
CA TYR A 296 2.60 46.58 27.27
C TYR A 296 2.94 47.15 28.67
N ARG A 297 3.38 46.30 29.61
CA ARG A 297 3.76 46.66 30.98
C ARG A 297 4.90 45.79 31.47
N THR A 298 5.68 46.30 32.41
CA THR A 298 6.79 45.57 33.02
C THR A 298 6.28 44.38 33.85
N VAL A 299 6.86 43.19 33.66
CA VAL A 299 6.46 41.93 34.32
C VAL A 299 7.59 41.40 35.19
N SER A 300 7.31 41.19 36.49
CA SER A 300 8.26 40.66 37.48
C SER A 300 8.04 39.15 37.75
N GLU A 301 9.12 38.48 38.15
CA GLU A 301 9.26 37.01 38.24
C GLU A 301 8.23 36.28 39.12
N GLY A 302 7.62 36.96 40.10
CA GLY A 302 6.74 36.32 41.11
C GLY A 302 5.25 36.19 40.73
N SER A 303 4.83 36.61 39.54
CA SER A 303 3.41 36.89 39.24
C SER A 303 2.68 35.78 38.46
N VAL A 304 3.28 34.60 38.29
CA VAL A 304 2.88 33.63 37.26
C VAL A 304 2.27 32.37 37.90
N HIS A 305 1.04 32.02 37.52
CA HIS A 305 0.42 30.71 37.79
C HIS A 305 0.65 29.76 36.61
N THR A 306 0.27 28.48 36.63
CA THR A 306 0.24 27.61 35.44
C THR A 306 -1.11 26.93 35.32
N CYS A 307 -1.85 27.18 34.23
CA CYS A 307 -3.18 26.60 34.04
C CYS A 307 -3.21 25.66 32.84
N PHE A 308 -3.74 24.46 33.04
CA PHE A 308 -3.99 23.48 32.00
C PHE A 308 -5.47 23.53 31.59
N HIS A 309 -5.73 23.65 30.29
CA HIS A 309 -7.09 23.68 29.74
C HIS A 309 -7.27 22.55 28.73
N ARG A 310 -8.31 21.73 28.92
CA ARG A 310 -8.76 20.74 27.92
C ARG A 310 -10.06 21.24 27.32
N HIS A 311 -10.23 21.14 26.00
CA HIS A 311 -11.40 21.67 25.30
C HIS A 311 -12.70 21.11 25.94
N GLY A 312 -13.60 22.00 26.36
CA GLY A 312 -14.85 21.63 27.04
C GLY A 312 -14.78 21.39 28.56
N LEU A 313 -13.64 21.58 29.22
CA LEU A 313 -13.49 21.43 30.68
C LEU A 313 -12.98 22.71 31.34
N ARG A 314 -13.33 22.95 32.62
CA ARG A 314 -12.79 24.09 33.39
C ARG A 314 -11.27 23.95 33.56
N PRO A 315 -10.49 25.03 33.39
CA PRO A 315 -9.05 24.99 33.51
C PRO A 315 -8.61 24.66 34.94
N GLN A 316 -7.67 23.72 35.09
CA GLN A 316 -7.01 23.45 36.37
C GLN A 316 -5.74 24.30 36.47
N CYS A 317 -5.75 25.24 37.40
CA CYS A 317 -4.62 26.13 37.67
C CYS A 317 -3.80 25.62 38.85
N HIS A 318 -2.55 25.25 38.59
CA HIS A 318 -1.60 24.89 39.63
C HIS A 318 -0.77 26.12 40.01
N ARG A 319 -0.61 26.36 41.32
CA ARG A 319 0.41 27.28 41.84
C ARG A 319 1.74 26.54 41.88
N ASN A 320 2.44 26.50 40.75
CA ASN A 320 3.83 26.03 40.80
C ASN A 320 4.69 27.09 41.50
N GLY A 321 5.36 26.66 42.57
CA GLY A 321 6.40 27.45 43.23
C GLY A 321 7.54 27.73 42.25
N ARG A 322 7.97 29.00 42.22
CA ARG A 322 9.26 29.55 41.78
C ARG A 322 9.99 28.78 40.67
N ARG A 323 10.04 29.39 39.46
CA ARG A 323 10.96 29.18 38.30
C ARG A 323 10.29 28.89 36.95
N SER A 324 9.14 29.49 36.65
CA SER A 324 8.33 29.03 35.50
C SER A 324 8.08 30.03 34.38
N LEU A 325 8.85 31.13 34.23
CA LEU A 325 8.67 32.03 33.09
C LEU A 325 9.95 32.46 32.36
N CYS A 326 10.98 32.83 33.12
CA CYS A 326 12.20 33.45 32.56
C CYS A 326 13.15 32.40 31.96
N THR A 327 12.97 31.13 32.32
CA THR A 327 13.68 29.98 31.77
C THR A 327 13.21 29.74 30.34
N GLY A 328 13.98 30.26 29.38
CA GLY A 328 13.70 30.17 27.94
C GLY A 328 13.51 31.53 27.24
N ILE A 329 13.39 32.65 27.98
CA ILE A 329 13.36 33.99 27.38
C ILE A 329 14.80 34.48 27.15
N VAL A 330 15.12 34.79 25.90
CA VAL A 330 16.37 35.46 25.53
C VAL A 330 16.30 36.91 26.03
N GLY A 331 17.14 37.25 27.00
CA GLY A 331 17.16 38.57 27.67
C GLY A 331 16.77 38.54 29.15
N GLY A 332 16.26 37.42 29.66
CA GLY A 332 15.93 37.26 31.08
C GLY A 332 14.75 38.12 31.57
N CYS A 333 14.55 38.16 32.89
CA CYS A 333 13.55 39.00 33.55
C CYS A 333 14.21 40.05 34.44
N PRO A 334 13.56 41.20 34.73
CA PRO A 334 12.17 41.55 34.41
C PRO A 334 11.96 41.99 32.95
N LEU A 335 10.80 41.64 32.38
CA LEU A 335 10.43 42.07 31.03
C LEU A 335 9.97 43.52 31.08
N GLN A 336 10.50 44.37 30.21
CA GLN A 336 10.14 45.80 30.13
C GLN A 336 9.02 46.04 29.12
N SER A 337 8.21 47.07 29.37
CA SER A 337 7.13 47.48 28.46
C SER A 337 7.68 47.92 27.10
N ASN A 338 7.00 47.50 26.03
CA ASN A 338 7.27 47.79 24.62
C ASN A 338 8.63 47.32 24.10
N VAL A 339 9.31 46.43 24.83
CA VAL A 339 10.53 45.77 24.37
C VAL A 339 10.17 44.39 23.80
N GLN A 340 10.81 44.03 22.69
CA GLN A 340 10.61 42.73 22.03
C GLN A 340 11.49 41.66 22.67
N TYR A 341 10.86 40.56 23.03
CA TYR A 341 11.52 39.40 23.62
C TYR A 341 11.27 38.15 22.77
N THR A 342 12.21 37.22 22.82
CA THR A 342 12.12 35.91 22.16
C THR A 342 12.09 34.81 23.21
N TYR A 343 11.04 34.00 23.19
CA TYR A 343 10.95 32.78 23.98
C TYR A 343 11.37 31.57 23.14
N ARG A 344 12.31 30.78 23.66
CA ARG A 344 12.83 29.57 23.05
C ARG A 344 12.40 28.36 23.84
N TYR A 345 11.69 27.45 23.18
CA TYR A 345 11.24 26.22 23.78
C TYR A 345 11.59 25.03 22.88
N PRO A 346 12.52 24.16 23.30
CA PRO A 346 12.78 22.91 22.60
C PRO A 346 11.63 21.94 22.87
N HIS A 347 11.06 21.37 21.81
CA HIS A 347 9.99 20.39 21.91
C HIS A 347 10.23 19.20 20.99
N LYS A 348 9.96 18.00 21.50
CA LYS A 348 9.97 16.76 20.73
C LYS A 348 8.55 16.34 20.45
N PHE A 349 8.14 16.38 19.19
CA PHE A 349 6.83 15.88 18.79
C PHE A 349 6.87 14.34 18.74
N GLY A 350 6.06 13.71 19.59
CA GLY A 350 5.90 12.25 19.60
C GLY A 350 4.89 11.72 18.58
N PHE A 351 4.25 12.60 17.81
CA PHE A 351 3.16 12.31 16.88
C PHE A 351 3.13 13.34 15.75
N THR A 352 2.49 12.99 14.62
CA THR A 352 2.34 13.86 13.44
C THR A 352 1.34 14.99 13.70
N VAL A 353 1.64 16.22 13.25
CA VAL A 353 0.85 17.42 13.56
C VAL A 353 0.51 18.17 12.28
N SER A 354 -0.79 18.31 11.96
CA SER A 354 -1.27 18.95 10.73
C SER A 354 -1.42 20.46 10.82
N VAL A 355 -1.84 20.98 11.98
CA VAL A 355 -2.01 22.41 12.22
C VAL A 355 -1.58 22.71 13.64
N ILE A 356 -0.67 23.68 13.79
CA ILE A 356 -0.20 24.15 15.08
C ILE A 356 -0.88 25.50 15.37
N HIS A 357 -1.80 25.51 16.32
CA HIS A 357 -2.37 26.74 16.84
C HIS A 357 -1.60 27.19 18.08
N PHE A 358 -1.03 28.39 17.98
CA PHE A 358 -0.41 29.06 19.12
C PHE A 358 -1.44 30.00 19.75
N VAL A 359 -1.85 29.70 20.98
CA VAL A 359 -2.65 30.60 21.80
C VAL A 359 -1.72 31.29 22.80
N PHE A 360 -1.62 32.61 22.67
CA PHE A 360 -0.84 33.46 23.58
C PHE A 360 -1.79 34.14 24.58
N GLN A 361 -1.60 33.86 25.87
CA GLN A 361 -2.45 34.42 26.93
C GLN A 361 -1.58 34.96 28.09
N MET A 362 -1.65 36.26 28.37
CA MET A 362 -0.87 36.88 29.47
C MET A 362 -1.53 36.63 30.86
N PRO A 363 -0.78 36.40 31.98
CA PRO A 363 0.63 36.69 32.19
C PRO A 363 1.56 35.48 31.88
N VAL A 364 1.43 34.98 30.65
CA VAL A 364 2.33 34.13 29.85
C VAL A 364 2.05 32.64 29.99
N PHE A 365 0.85 32.25 29.56
CA PHE A 365 0.54 30.93 29.07
C PHE A 365 0.70 30.89 27.56
N PHE A 366 1.58 30.03 27.09
CA PHE A 366 1.51 29.50 25.74
C PHE A 366 0.77 28.17 25.82
N THR A 367 -0.42 28.11 25.25
CA THR A 367 -1.13 26.85 25.09
C THR A 367 -0.96 26.43 23.63
N LEU A 368 -0.21 25.36 23.41
CA LEU A 368 -0.16 24.67 22.12
C LEU A 368 -1.40 23.81 21.99
N SER A 369 -2.25 24.11 21.02
CA SER A 369 -3.40 23.28 20.70
C SER A 369 -3.21 22.69 19.32
N PHE A 370 -3.22 21.35 19.24
CA PHE A 370 -3.07 20.61 18.00
C PHE A 370 -4.46 20.28 17.46
N ALA A 371 -4.76 20.72 16.24
CA ALA A 371 -5.97 20.25 15.57
C ALA A 371 -5.62 18.96 14.82
N HIS A 372 -6.21 17.85 15.28
CA HIS A 372 -6.13 16.56 14.58
C HIS A 372 -7.19 16.57 13.48
N MET A 373 -6.82 16.89 12.24
CA MET A 373 -7.68 16.67 11.08
C MET A 373 -7.25 15.36 10.42
N SER A 374 -8.03 14.31 10.67
CA SER A 374 -7.90 13.04 9.96
C SER A 374 -8.73 13.12 8.67
N PHE A 375 -8.06 13.26 7.53
CA PHE A 375 -8.58 12.88 6.22
C PHE A 375 -7.63 11.90 5.56
#